data_AF-A0ABD0K439-F1
#
_entry.id   AF-A0ABD0K439-F1
#
_cell.length_a   1.000
_cell.length_b   1.000
_cell.length_c   1.000
_cell.angle_alpha   90.00
_cell.angle_beta   90.00
_cell.angle_gamma   90.00
#
_symmetry.space_group_name_H-M   'P 1'
#
loop_
_entity.id
_entity.type
_entity.pdbx_description
1 polymer ?
#
loop_
_entity_poly.entity_id
_entity_poly.type
_entity_poly.pdbx_seq_one_letter_code
_entity_poly.pdbx_strand_id
1 'polypeptide(L)'
;MAPTVITLLVMSWVTCMTSAQEEGQNYRTVCYVEGWTHWRSDPYKFETSDIDTSLCTHVVWNHAELDSTGLNITVHDNGDEEM
;
A
#
# COMPACT_ATOMS: atom_id res chain seq x y z
N MET A 1 34.67 12.75 -43.43
CA MET A 1 34.95 11.57 -42.59
C MET A 1 34.98 11.90 -41.10
N ALA A 2 35.69 12.94 -40.65
CA ALA A 2 35.65 13.41 -39.26
C ALA A 2 34.28 13.96 -38.75
N PRO A 3 33.49 14.75 -39.51
CA PRO A 3 32.24 15.34 -38.98
C PRO A 3 31.12 14.32 -38.79
N THR A 4 31.13 13.22 -39.57
CA THR A 4 30.19 12.10 -39.44
C THR A 4 30.44 11.26 -38.19
N VAL A 5 31.69 11.16 -37.73
CA VAL A 5 32.03 10.44 -36.48
C VAL A 5 31.61 11.24 -35.26
N ILE A 6 31.85 12.55 -35.26
CA ILE A 6 31.46 13.44 -34.16
C ILE A 6 29.94 13.46 -33.99
N THR A 7 29.19 13.52 -35.10
CA THR A 7 27.71 13.50 -35.06
C THR A 7 27.14 12.19 -34.53
N LEU A 8 27.72 11.03 -34.87
CA LEU A 8 27.31 9.73 -34.33
C LEU A 8 27.62 9.59 -32.84
N LEU A 9 28.76 10.10 -32.38
CA LEU A 9 29.12 10.08 -30.96
C LEU A 9 28.18 10.96 -30.12
N VAL A 10 27.79 12.12 -30.64
CA VAL A 10 26.82 13.01 -29.99
C VAL A 10 25.44 12.34 -29.91
N MET A 11 24.97 11.68 -30.97
CA MET A 11 23.69 10.94 -30.93
C MET A 11 23.70 9.78 -29.93
N SER A 12 24.82 9.05 -29.83
CA SER A 12 24.98 7.97 -28.85
C SER A 12 24.93 8.49 -27.40
N TRP A 13 25.59 9.62 -27.13
CA TRP A 13 25.54 10.30 -25.83
C TRP A 13 24.15 10.82 -25.48
N VAL A 14 23.46 11.48 -26.42
CA VAL A 14 22.09 11.98 -26.19
C VAL A 14 21.11 10.84 -25.92
N THR A 15 21.25 9.73 -26.64
CA THR A 15 20.41 8.53 -26.41
C THR A 15 20.69 7.91 -25.04
N CYS A 16 21.96 7.89 -24.61
CA CYS A 16 22.37 7.40 -23.29
C CYS A 16 21.86 8.31 -22.15
N MET A 17 21.82 9.62 -22.35
CA MET A 17 21.30 10.56 -21.34
C MET A 17 19.78 10.47 -21.14
N THR A 18 19.05 9.90 -22.11
CA THR A 18 17.58 9.79 -22.05
C THR A 18 17.11 8.51 -21.32
N SER A 19 18.01 7.56 -20.98
CA SER A 19 17.63 6.28 -20.35
C SER A 19 17.60 6.29 -18.82
N ALA A 20 17.80 7.44 -18.18
CA ALA A 20 17.53 7.59 -16.75
C ALA A 20 16.01 7.69 -16.52
N GLN A 21 15.31 6.56 -16.59
CA GLN A 21 13.91 6.46 -16.20
C GLN A 21 13.82 6.68 -14.68
N GLU A 22 13.27 7.82 -14.27
CA GLU A 22 12.85 8.06 -12.90
C GLU A 22 11.74 7.04 -12.61
N GLU A 23 12.05 5.97 -11.87
CA GLU A 23 10.99 5.18 -11.24
C GLU A 23 10.29 6.12 -10.25
N GLY A 24 9.22 6.75 -10.73
CA GLY A 24 8.39 7.63 -9.93
C GLY A 24 8.06 6.90 -8.63
N GLN A 25 8.50 7.48 -7.51
CA GLN A 25 8.23 6.94 -6.18
C GLN A 25 6.71 6.91 -6.00
N ASN A 26 6.11 5.73 -6.18
CA ASN A 26 4.68 5.54 -5.94
C ASN A 26 4.44 5.64 -4.43
N TYR A 27 4.10 6.84 -3.96
CA TYR A 27 3.75 7.06 -2.56
C TYR A 27 2.54 6.20 -2.18
N ARG A 28 2.61 5.60 -0.99
CA ARG A 28 1.54 4.76 -0.44
C ARG A 28 0.96 5.41 0.80
N THR A 29 -0.36 5.53 0.84
CA THR A 29 -1.10 5.89 2.05
C THR A 29 -1.78 4.63 2.56
N VAL A 30 -1.33 4.11 3.70
CA VAL A 30 -1.81 2.86 4.28
C VAL A 30 -2.72 3.18 5.47
N CYS A 31 -3.99 2.78 5.36
CA CYS A 31 -4.98 2.99 6.39
C CYS A 31 -5.17 1.70 7.19
N TYR A 32 -4.94 1.77 8.50
CA TYR A 32 -5.20 0.67 9.42
C TYR A 32 -6.59 0.83 9.98
N VAL A 33 -7.41 -0.21 9.79
CA VAL A 33 -8.78 -0.26 10.30
C VAL A 33 -8.85 -1.34 11.35
N GLU A 34 -9.29 -0.94 12.53
CA GLU A 34 -9.37 -1.80 13.68
C GLU A 34 -10.76 -2.46 13.73
N GLY A 35 -10.82 -3.79 13.67
CA GLY A 35 -12.06 -4.54 13.46
C GLY A 35 -13.09 -4.29 14.55
N TRP A 36 -12.68 -4.30 15.82
CA TRP A 36 -13.59 -4.14 16.96
C TRP A 36 -14.24 -2.76 17.06
N THR A 37 -13.84 -1.79 16.23
CA THR A 37 -14.38 -0.43 16.28
C THR A 37 -15.85 -0.33 15.92
N HIS A 38 -16.38 -1.35 15.22
CA HIS A 38 -17.80 -1.46 14.93
C HIS A 38 -18.65 -1.77 16.18
N TRP A 39 -18.06 -2.27 17.26
CA TRP A 39 -18.74 -2.49 18.55
C TRP A 39 -18.89 -1.23 19.40
N ARG A 40 -18.20 -0.14 19.04
CA ARG A 40 -18.27 1.11 19.81
C ARG A 40 -19.67 1.72 19.70
N SER A 41 -20.06 2.42 20.76
CA SER A 41 -21.30 3.20 20.75
C SER A 41 -21.14 4.48 19.93
N ASP A 42 -22.27 4.98 19.42
CA ASP A 42 -22.30 6.29 18.76
C ASP A 42 -21.81 7.40 19.69
N PRO A 43 -21.13 8.43 19.17
CA PRO A 43 -20.79 8.66 17.76
C PRO A 43 -19.43 8.07 17.34
N TYR A 44 -18.88 7.13 18.11
CA TYR A 44 -17.52 6.60 17.93
C TYR A 44 -17.49 5.23 17.23
N LYS A 45 -18.66 4.73 16.85
CA LYS A 45 -18.81 3.56 15.99
C LYS A 45 -18.15 3.85 14.65
N PHE A 46 -17.36 2.91 14.17
CA PHE A 46 -16.70 3.02 12.88
C PHE A 46 -16.89 1.71 12.13
N GLU A 47 -17.63 1.76 11.05
CA GLU A 47 -17.94 0.62 10.18
C GLU A 47 -17.11 0.70 8.90
N THR A 48 -17.08 -0.39 8.15
CA THR A 48 -16.41 -0.42 6.84
C THR A 48 -16.96 0.60 5.86
N SER A 49 -18.23 0.98 5.99
CA SER A 49 -18.87 2.05 5.21
C SER A 49 -18.35 3.45 5.52
N ASP A 50 -17.72 3.66 6.67
CA ASP A 50 -17.18 4.96 7.08
C ASP A 50 -15.77 5.22 6.52
N ILE A 51 -15.17 4.24 5.85
CA ILE A 51 -13.84 4.36 5.24
C ILE A 51 -13.93 5.13 3.92
N ASP A 52 -13.35 6.34 3.88
CA ASP A 52 -13.12 7.06 2.63
C ASP A 52 -11.93 6.46 1.86
N THR A 53 -12.24 5.55 0.95
CA THR A 53 -11.26 4.87 0.09
C THR A 53 -10.44 5.81 -0.81
N SER A 54 -10.87 7.05 -1.05
CA SER A 54 -10.10 8.00 -1.85
C SER A 54 -8.84 8.51 -1.14
N LEU A 55 -8.80 8.38 0.20
CA LEU A 55 -7.67 8.81 1.03
C LEU A 55 -6.57 7.75 1.16
N CYS A 56 -6.87 6.49 0.86
CA CYS A 56 -6.01 5.34 1.13
C CYS A 56 -5.63 4.62 -0.17
N THR A 57 -4.36 4.24 -0.33
CA THR A 57 -3.96 3.33 -1.42
C THR A 57 -4.02 1.88 -0.99
N HIS A 58 -3.91 1.60 0.32
CA HIS A 58 -4.02 0.26 0.90
C HIS A 58 -4.81 0.35 2.20
N VAL A 59 -5.62 -0.68 2.47
CA VAL A 59 -6.33 -0.85 3.74
C VAL A 59 -5.83 -2.13 4.40
N VAL A 60 -5.48 -2.04 5.67
CA VAL A 60 -5.06 -3.17 6.50
C VAL A 60 -6.12 -3.37 7.58
N TRP A 61 -6.76 -4.54 7.58
CA TRP A 61 -7.67 -4.94 8.65
C TRP A 61 -6.88 -5.48 9.83
N ASN A 62 -7.16 -4.94 11.00
CA ASN A 62 -6.34 -5.09 12.18
C ASN A 62 -7.21 -5.49 13.39
N HIS A 63 -6.82 -6.42 14.27
CA HIS A 63 -5.64 -7.28 14.24
C HIS A 63 -5.97 -8.72 13.79
N ALA A 64 -4.95 -9.44 13.32
CA ALA A 64 -4.98 -10.90 13.24
C ALA A 64 -4.20 -11.48 14.43
N GLU A 65 -4.62 -12.63 14.92
CA GLU A 65 -3.99 -13.36 16.02
C GLU A 65 -3.30 -14.62 15.52
N LEU A 66 -2.40 -15.16 16.34
CA LEU A 66 -1.79 -16.46 16.12
C LEU A 66 -2.25 -17.39 17.24
N ASP A 67 -2.85 -18.52 16.88
CA ASP A 67 -3.20 -19.56 17.84
C ASP A 67 -1.93 -20.05 18.56
N SER A 68 -1.99 -20.01 19.88
CA SER A 68 -0.92 -20.41 20.80
C SER A 68 -0.43 -21.85 20.61
N THR A 69 -1.25 -22.72 20.01
CA THR A 69 -0.95 -24.15 19.87
C THR A 69 -0.68 -24.58 18.43
N GLY A 70 -1.54 -24.18 17.49
CA GLY A 70 -1.49 -24.60 16.10
C GLY A 70 -0.64 -23.71 15.19
N LEU A 71 -0.15 -22.55 15.67
CA LEU A 71 0.50 -21.53 14.84
C LEU A 71 -0.35 -21.14 13.62
N ASN A 72 -1.68 -21.20 13.77
CA ASN A 72 -2.63 -20.82 12.75
C ASN A 72 -3.03 -19.37 12.94
N ILE A 73 -3.17 -18.63 11.84
CA ILE A 73 -3.65 -17.24 11.89
C ILE A 73 -5.16 -17.25 12.10
N THR A 74 -5.64 -16.55 13.11
CA THR A 74 -7.05 -16.34 13.44
C THR A 74 -7.39 -14.85 13.37
N VAL A 75 -8.68 -14.53 13.28
CA VAL A 75 -9.15 -13.14 13.34
C VAL A 75 -9.27 -12.75 14.80
N HIS A 76 -8.83 -11.53 15.19
CA HIS A 76 -8.92 -11.06 16.58
C HIS A 76 -10.37 -10.74 16.99
N ASP A 77 -11.17 -10.28 16.03
CA ASP A 77 -12.55 -9.85 16.24
C ASP A 77 -13.51 -11.04 16.17
N ASN A 78 -13.36 -12.01 17.08
CA ASN A 78 -14.22 -13.20 17.20
C ASN A 78 -15.61 -12.84 17.79
N GLY A 79 -16.17 -11.71 17.41
CA GLY A 79 -17.42 -11.14 17.93
C GLY A 79 -18.71 -11.91 17.58
N ASP A 80 -18.58 -13.16 17.13
CA ASP A 80 -19.69 -14.06 16.81
C ASP A 80 -19.69 -15.34 17.68
N GLU A 81 -18.58 -15.65 18.37
CA GLU A 81 -18.44 -16.90 19.15
C GLU A 81 -18.31 -16.69 20.67
N GLU A 82 -18.16 -15.44 21.12
CA GLU A 82 -18.13 -15.11 22.56
C GLU A 82 -18.99 -13.87 22.88
N MET A 83 -20.28 -13.98 22.54
CA MET A 83 -21.38 -13.40 23.34
C MET A 83 -22.29 -14.52 23.83
#